data_AF-A0A9E2YQL0-F1
#
_entry.id   AF-A0A9E2YQL0-F1
#
_cell.length_a   1.000
_cell.length_b   1.000
_cell.length_c   1.000
_cell.angle_alpha   90.00
_cell.angle_beta   90.00
_cell.angle_gamma   90.00
#
_symmetry.space_group_name_H-M   'P 1'
#
loop_
_entity.id
_entity.type
_entity.pdbx_description
1 polymer ?
#
loop_
_entity_poly.entity_id
_entity_poly.type
_entity_poly.pdbx_seq_one_letter_code
_entity_poly.pdbx_strand_id
1 'polypeptide(L)'
;MLRFFLYFLVVGVPAIAGPSAAEIARKIQTAGLDSAESYRVVDFPFSKQDVRIYLNAGYLVFTKPVNGLRTGAVFIADAEGGDAEVLLLPPRRSERLSLASFTDSPNLDEHFRSALM
;
A
#
# COMPACT_ATOMS: atom_id res chain seq x y z
N MET A 1 -59.11 -4.44 22.74
CA MET A 1 -58.39 -5.70 22.45
C MET A 1 -58.13 -5.71 20.95
N LEU A 2 -57.02 -5.19 20.41
CA LEU A 2 -55.79 -5.95 20.22
C LEU A 2 -54.65 -4.95 19.87
N ARG A 3 -54.44 -3.94 20.72
CA ARG A 3 -53.25 -3.05 20.75
C ARG A 3 -51.96 -3.81 21.09
N PHE A 4 -51.95 -5.13 20.91
CA PHE A 4 -50.87 -6.06 21.22
C PHE A 4 -50.19 -6.62 19.97
N PHE A 5 -50.77 -6.46 18.78
CA PHE A 5 -50.19 -7.02 17.55
C PHE A 5 -49.07 -6.15 16.97
N LEU A 6 -48.94 -4.89 17.40
CA LEU A 6 -47.93 -3.96 16.90
C LEU A 6 -46.58 -4.03 17.64
N TYR A 7 -46.42 -4.98 18.58
CA TYR A 7 -45.23 -5.07 19.44
C TYR A 7 -44.31 -6.25 19.12
N PHE A 8 -44.63 -7.07 18.11
CA PHE A 8 -43.92 -8.33 17.84
C PHE A 8 -43.10 -8.39 16.55
N LEU A 9 -42.97 -7.28 15.80
CA LEU A 9 -42.18 -7.25 14.57
C LEU A 9 -40.93 -6.36 14.68
N VAL A 10 -40.34 -6.24 15.87
CA VAL A 10 -39.08 -5.50 16.11
C VAL A 10 -37.93 -6.44 16.53
N VAL A 11 -38.15 -7.77 16.56
CA VAL A 11 -37.09 -8.74 16.92
C VAL A 11 -36.70 -9.53 15.69
N GLY A 12 -35.70 -9.04 14.94
CA GLY A 12 -35.13 -9.82 13.84
C GLY A 12 -34.44 -9.04 12.75
N VAL A 13 -33.92 -7.83 13.00
CA VAL A 13 -32.90 -7.30 12.10
C VAL A 13 -31.62 -8.07 12.44
N PRO A 14 -31.13 -9.00 11.60
CA PRO A 14 -29.82 -9.58 11.84
C PRO A 14 -28.85 -8.39 11.84
N ALA A 15 -28.04 -8.27 12.90
CA ALA A 15 -26.91 -7.38 12.86
C ALA A 15 -26.12 -7.77 11.60
N ILE A 16 -26.06 -6.87 10.61
CA ILE A 16 -25.20 -7.05 9.45
C ILE A 16 -23.78 -6.93 9.99
N ALA A 17 -23.26 -8.04 10.47
CA ALA A 17 -21.89 -8.13 10.91
C ALA A 17 -21.04 -7.93 9.64
N GLY A 18 -20.33 -6.81 9.59
CA GLY A 18 -19.32 -6.58 8.57
C GLY A 18 -18.26 -7.69 8.62
N PRO A 19 -17.47 -7.84 7.55
CA PRO A 19 -16.43 -8.86 7.52
C PRO A 19 -15.49 -8.69 8.71
N SER A 20 -15.14 -9.81 9.35
CA SER A 20 -14.23 -9.78 10.49
C SER A 20 -12.83 -9.30 10.06
N ALA A 21 -12.03 -8.79 11.01
CA ALA A 21 -10.66 -8.38 10.73
C ALA A 21 -9.83 -9.55 10.11
N ALA A 22 -10.08 -10.78 10.58
CA ALA A 22 -9.45 -11.97 10.03
C ALA A 22 -9.86 -12.25 8.57
N GLU A 23 -11.13 -12.03 8.22
CA GLU A 23 -11.60 -12.16 6.84
C GLU A 23 -10.99 -11.10 5.93
N ILE A 24 -10.88 -9.85 6.39
CA ILE A 24 -10.24 -8.78 5.62
C ILE A 24 -8.75 -9.09 5.42
N ALA A 25 -8.04 -9.47 6.48
CA ALA A 25 -6.63 -9.84 6.40
C ALA A 25 -6.40 -10.98 5.41
N ARG A 26 -7.25 -12.02 5.44
CA ARG A 26 -7.21 -13.12 4.47
C ARG A 26 -7.43 -12.61 3.05
N LYS A 27 -8.44 -11.76 2.82
CA LYS A 27 -8.70 -11.17 1.50
C LYS A 27 -7.49 -10.39 0.98
N ILE A 28 -6.85 -9.56 1.82
CA ILE A 28 -5.64 -8.82 1.48
C ILE A 28 -4.49 -9.76 1.13
N GLN A 29 -4.22 -10.78 1.95
CA GLN A 29 -3.14 -11.74 1.69
C GLN A 29 -3.34 -12.51 0.39
N THR A 30 -4.59 -12.83 0.04
CA THR A 30 -4.91 -13.53 -1.22
C THR A 30 -5.18 -12.60 -2.40
N ALA A 31 -5.16 -11.27 -2.20
CA ALA A 31 -5.40 -10.32 -3.26
C ALA A 31 -4.18 -10.32 -4.20
N GLY A 32 -4.35 -10.95 -5.36
CA GLY A 32 -3.35 -10.91 -6.43
C GLY A 32 -3.25 -9.55 -7.11
N LEU A 33 -2.37 -9.45 -8.09
CA LEU A 33 -2.25 -8.28 -8.95
C LEU A 33 -3.46 -8.16 -9.90
N ASP A 34 -3.80 -6.92 -10.21
CA ASP A 34 -4.83 -6.58 -11.19
C ASP A 34 -4.16 -6.20 -12.52
N SER A 35 -4.23 -7.09 -13.51
CA SER A 35 -3.63 -6.84 -14.82
C SER A 35 -4.29 -5.69 -15.59
N ALA A 36 -5.51 -5.30 -15.22
CA ALA A 36 -6.15 -4.11 -15.79
C ALA A 36 -5.57 -2.80 -15.24
N GLU A 37 -4.86 -2.86 -14.11
CA GLU A 37 -4.25 -1.72 -13.42
C GLU A 37 -2.72 -1.82 -13.48
N SER A 38 -2.22 -2.07 -14.69
CA SER A 38 -0.79 -2.15 -15.02
C SER A 38 -0.39 -0.93 -15.85
N TYR A 39 0.57 -0.16 -15.32
CA TYR A 39 0.97 1.11 -15.88
C TYR A 39 2.47 1.10 -16.18
N ARG A 40 2.85 1.54 -17.38
CA ARG A 40 4.23 1.90 -17.65
C ARG A 40 4.51 3.25 -17.00
N VAL A 41 5.54 3.33 -16.18
CA VAL A 41 5.97 4.56 -15.52
C VAL A 41 7.32 5.00 -16.08
N VAL A 42 7.48 6.31 -16.24
CA VAL A 42 8.73 6.97 -16.63
C VAL A 42 8.81 8.24 -15.81
N ASP A 43 9.96 8.49 -15.18
CA ASP A 43 10.23 9.64 -14.33
C ASP A 43 9.09 9.94 -13.36
N PHE A 44 8.68 8.93 -12.58
CA PHE A 44 7.57 9.06 -11.63
C PHE A 44 8.11 9.32 -10.21
N PRO A 45 8.13 10.59 -9.74
CA PRO A 45 8.48 10.91 -8.39
C PRO A 45 7.29 10.70 -7.47
N PHE A 46 7.52 10.08 -6.31
CA PHE A 46 6.59 10.18 -5.20
C PHE A 46 7.33 10.30 -3.88
N SER A 47 6.71 11.04 -2.96
CA SER A 47 7.32 11.36 -1.68
C SER A 47 6.36 11.04 -0.56
N LYS A 48 6.90 10.46 0.52
CA LYS A 48 6.18 10.27 1.77
C LYS A 48 7.06 10.80 2.89
N GLN A 49 6.65 11.92 3.48
CA GLN A 49 7.46 12.64 4.48
C GLN A 49 8.86 12.97 3.91
N ASP A 50 9.92 12.52 4.56
CA ASP A 50 11.31 12.78 4.16
C ASP A 50 11.88 11.74 3.16
N VAL A 51 11.12 10.69 2.84
CA VAL A 51 11.49 9.67 1.85
C VAL A 51 11.00 10.11 0.48
N ARG A 52 11.92 10.18 -0.48
CA ARG A 52 11.64 10.42 -1.90
C ARG A 52 11.96 9.16 -2.67
N ILE A 53 11.06 8.74 -3.54
CA ILE A 53 11.23 7.58 -4.40
C ILE A 53 11.02 8.02 -5.83
N TYR A 54 11.93 7.64 -6.71
CA TYR A 54 11.84 7.91 -8.13
C TYR A 54 11.79 6.58 -8.87
N LEU A 55 10.70 6.37 -9.59
CA LEU A 55 10.55 5.24 -10.51
C LEU A 55 10.93 5.75 -11.90
N ASN A 56 12.21 5.65 -12.26
CA ASN A 56 12.76 6.28 -13.47
C ASN A 56 12.23 5.61 -14.73
N ALA A 57 12.18 4.28 -14.77
CA ALA A 57 11.51 3.55 -15.85
C ALA A 57 11.14 2.12 -15.42
N GLY A 58 9.90 1.72 -15.68
CA GLY A 58 9.43 0.36 -15.39
C GLY A 58 7.91 0.21 -15.50
N TYR A 59 7.39 -0.81 -14.83
CA TYR A 59 5.95 -1.06 -14.71
C TYR A 59 5.52 -1.03 -13.24
N LEU A 60 4.38 -0.40 -12.98
CA LEU A 60 3.70 -0.36 -11.70
C LEU A 60 2.36 -1.08 -11.84
N VAL A 61 2.13 -2.13 -11.03
CA VAL A 61 0.91 -2.94 -11.07
C VAL A 61 0.26 -2.94 -9.70
N PHE A 62 -1.02 -2.56 -9.62
CA PHE A 62 -1.75 -2.54 -8.35
C PHE A 62 -2.33 -3.91 -7.99
N THR A 63 -2.57 -4.13 -6.69
CA THR A 63 -3.36 -5.28 -6.24
C THR A 63 -4.85 -5.10 -6.58
N LYS A 64 -5.56 -6.21 -6.71
CA LYS A 64 -7.02 -6.20 -6.81
C LYS A 64 -7.62 -5.52 -5.57
N PRO A 65 -8.68 -4.72 -5.73
CA PRO A 65 -9.27 -4.00 -4.61
C PRO A 65 -9.89 -4.96 -3.59
N VAL A 66 -9.61 -4.73 -2.30
CA VAL A 66 -10.30 -5.37 -1.18
C VAL A 66 -11.24 -4.35 -0.57
N ASN A 67 -12.55 -4.63 -0.60
CA ASN A 67 -13.60 -3.70 -0.15
C ASN A 67 -13.49 -2.32 -0.82
N GLY A 68 -13.13 -2.27 -2.11
CA GLY A 68 -13.01 -1.03 -2.88
C GLY A 68 -11.68 -0.29 -2.73
N LEU A 69 -10.79 -0.74 -1.83
CA LEU A 69 -9.47 -0.13 -1.61
C LEU A 69 -8.37 -0.98 -2.23
N ARG A 70 -7.45 -0.35 -2.97
CA ARG A 70 -6.21 -0.99 -3.41
C ARG A 70 -5.21 -0.92 -2.26
N THR A 71 -4.75 -2.07 -1.81
CA THR A 71 -3.96 -2.18 -0.58
C THR A 71 -2.46 -2.35 -0.84
N GLY A 72 -2.05 -2.45 -2.11
CA GLY A 72 -0.64 -2.52 -2.44
C GLY A 72 -0.36 -2.40 -3.93
N ALA A 73 0.92 -2.38 -4.27
CA ALA A 73 1.42 -2.34 -5.64
C ALA A 73 2.78 -3.01 -5.76
N VAL A 74 3.12 -3.43 -6.97
CA VAL A 74 4.44 -3.95 -7.33
C VAL A 74 5.03 -3.07 -8.43
N PHE A 75 6.27 -2.66 -8.23
CA PHE A 75 7.08 -2.01 -9.26
C PHE A 75 8.18 -2.96 -9.75
N ILE A 76 8.42 -2.99 -11.07
CA ILE A 76 9.55 -3.70 -11.68
C ILE A 76 10.18 -2.82 -12.77
N ALA A 77 11.48 -2.60 -12.65
CA ALA A 77 12.31 -1.88 -13.61
C ALA A 77 12.74 -2.77 -14.81
N ASP A 78 11.78 -3.49 -15.43
CA ASP A 78 12.04 -4.45 -16.53
C ASP A 78 12.19 -3.77 -17.92
N ALA A 79 12.21 -2.44 -17.97
CA ALA A 79 12.56 -1.71 -19.18
C ALA A 79 14.08 -1.78 -19.40
N GLU A 80 14.53 -1.74 -20.65
CA GLU A 80 15.96 -1.61 -20.95
C GLU A 80 16.51 -0.30 -20.36
N GLY A 81 17.51 -0.40 -19.48
CA GLY A 81 18.00 0.73 -18.69
C GLY A 81 17.05 1.19 -17.57
N GLY A 82 16.00 0.42 -17.28
CA GLY A 82 15.05 0.66 -16.20
C GLY A 82 15.75 0.76 -14.86
N ASP A 83 15.35 1.73 -14.05
CA ASP A 83 15.96 2.03 -12.76
C ASP A 83 14.95 2.67 -11.82
N ALA A 84 15.24 2.61 -10.53
CA ALA A 84 14.53 3.35 -9.51
C ALA A 84 15.46 3.65 -8.34
N GLU A 85 15.19 4.73 -7.63
CA GLU A 85 16.00 5.17 -6.50
C GLU A 85 15.13 5.56 -5.32
N VAL A 86 15.65 5.33 -4.11
CA VAL A 86 15.10 5.83 -2.85
C VAL A 86 16.13 6.74 -2.19
N LEU A 87 15.69 7.96 -1.91
CA LEU A 87 16.47 8.98 -1.22
C LEU A 87 15.82 9.31 0.12
N LEU A 88 16.59 9.24 1.20
CA LEU A 88 16.18 9.73 2.52
C LEU A 88 17.27 10.65 3.08
N LEU A 89 16.89 11.91 3.33
CA LEU A 89 17.75 12.92 3.93
C LEU A 89 17.14 13.36 5.27
N PRO A 90 17.42 12.66 6.39
CA PRO A 90 16.74 12.93 7.64
C PRO A 90 17.03 14.36 8.14
N PRO A 91 15.99 15.16 8.48
CA PRO A 91 16.17 16.55 8.86
C PRO A 91 16.88 16.70 10.21
N ARG A 92 16.67 15.78 11.16
CA ARG A 92 17.24 15.91 12.51
C ARG A 92 18.57 15.16 12.67
N ARG A 93 19.47 15.72 13.47
CA ARG A 93 20.76 15.09 13.80
C ARG A 93 20.58 13.70 14.45
N SER A 94 19.59 13.56 15.34
CA SER A 94 19.28 12.29 15.99
C SER A 94 18.83 11.22 15.00
N GLU A 95 18.03 11.60 14.00
CA GLU A 95 17.57 10.69 12.94
C GLU A 95 18.72 10.25 12.04
N ARG A 96 19.61 11.18 11.66
CA ARG A 96 20.83 10.85 10.88
C ARG A 96 21.76 9.90 11.63
N LEU A 97 21.94 10.10 12.94
CA LEU A 97 22.73 9.18 13.78
C LEU A 97 22.08 7.80 13.85
N SER A 98 20.75 7.75 13.99
CA SER A 98 20.01 6.49 13.99
C SER A 98 20.12 5.77 12.64
N LEU A 99 20.07 6.49 11.51
CA LEU A 99 20.23 5.88 10.19
C LEU A 99 21.66 5.36 10.00
N ALA A 100 22.66 6.16 10.38
CA ALA A 100 24.07 5.81 10.27
C ALA A 100 24.44 4.58 11.11
N SER A 101 23.80 4.35 12.26
CA SER A 101 24.06 3.14 13.05
C SER A 101 23.62 1.83 12.39
N PHE A 102 22.77 1.90 11.35
CA PHE A 102 22.31 0.73 10.61
C PHE A 102 22.86 0.65 9.18
N THR A 103 23.15 1.78 8.55
CA THR A 103 23.51 1.86 7.11
C THR A 103 24.92 2.38 6.87
N ASP A 104 25.67 2.70 7.93
CA ASP A 104 26.98 3.38 7.87
C ASP A 104 26.98 4.74 7.14
N SER A 105 25.78 5.27 6.84
CA SER A 105 25.59 6.55 6.15
C SER A 105 24.53 7.40 6.86
N PRO A 106 24.74 8.73 6.99
CA PRO A 106 23.74 9.63 7.57
C PRO A 106 22.55 9.92 6.63
N ASN A 107 22.63 9.46 5.38
CA ASN A 107 21.63 9.62 4.32
C ASN A 107 21.43 8.29 3.60
N LEU A 108 20.23 8.01 3.12
CA LEU A 108 19.97 6.87 2.23
C LEU A 108 19.95 7.36 0.79
N ASP A 109 20.69 6.67 -0.06
CA ASP A 109 20.71 6.85 -1.51
C ASP A 109 20.93 5.46 -2.13
N GLU A 110 19.84 4.78 -2.47
CA GLU A 110 19.88 3.41 -2.95
C GLU A 110 19.08 3.25 -4.24
N HIS A 111 19.69 2.58 -5.22
CA HIS A 111 19.01 2.13 -6.42
C HIS A 111 18.39 0.75 -6.20
N PHE A 112 17.19 0.54 -6.75
CA PHE A 112 16.48 -0.73 -6.69
C PHE A 112 15.83 -1.09 -8.04
N ARG A 113 15.65 -2.39 -8.28
CA ARG A 113 15.04 -2.91 -9.51
C ARG A 113 13.58 -3.34 -9.33
N SER A 114 13.16 -3.61 -8.11
CA SER A 114 11.80 -4.03 -7.80
C SER A 114 11.40 -3.55 -6.42
N ALA A 115 10.12 -3.22 -6.24
CA ALA A 115 9.56 -2.87 -4.94
C ALA A 115 8.17 -3.46 -4.78
N LEU A 116 7.82 -3.80 -3.55
CA LEU A 116 6.47 -4.15 -3.12
C LEU A 116 6.03 -3.12 -2.08
N MET A 117 4.87 -2.50 -2.32
CA MET A 117 4.31 -1.41 -1.53
C MET A 117 2.96 -1.80 -0.95
#